data_AF-A0A6P0ZRM5-F1
#
_entry.id   AF-A0A6P0ZRM5-F1
#
_cell.length_a   1.000
_cell.length_b   1.000
_cell.length_c   1.000
_cell.angle_alpha   90.00
_cell.angle_beta   90.00
_cell.angle_gamma   90.00
#
_symmetry.space_group_name_H-M   'P 1'
#
loop_
_entity.id
_entity.type
_entity.pdbx_description
1 polymer ?
#
loop_
_entity_poly.entity_id
_entity_poly.type
_entity_poly.pdbx_seq_one_letter_code
_entity_poly.pdbx_strand_id
1 'polypeptide(L)'
;MPSNPFIVGKPVPPERFVGRTALIETAFDQISHRSNLSVWGGPGIGKSSFLELLTWPEIWRIHQTDPSQAVIVLLNCLSIHPFTGSGFWGKVLSLIKTKLDSNPELQADIDRLVQEGKSTAKDFLEVLGKLGAHNKFLVLLADDYRSGRV
;
A
#
# COMPACT_ATOMS: atom_id res chain seq x y z
N MET A 1 6.83 28.33 -25.88
CA MET A 1 6.63 28.67 -24.46
C MET A 1 7.08 27.49 -23.63
N PRO A 2 7.80 27.66 -22.51
CA PRO A 2 8.12 26.54 -21.63
C PRO A 2 6.83 25.99 -21.02
N SER A 3 6.67 24.67 -21.04
CA SER A 3 5.52 23.99 -20.44
C SER A 3 5.54 24.15 -18.92
N ASN A 4 4.37 24.32 -18.29
CA ASN A 4 4.25 24.38 -16.83
C ASN A 4 4.89 23.12 -16.19
N PRO A 5 5.92 23.25 -15.33
CA PRO A 5 6.59 22.11 -14.72
C PRO A 5 5.75 21.45 -13.60
N PHE A 6 4.74 22.15 -13.07
CA PHE A 6 3.95 21.69 -11.92
C PHE A 6 2.81 20.76 -12.33
N ILE A 7 2.64 19.67 -11.58
CA ILE A 7 1.53 18.72 -11.72
C ILE A 7 0.49 19.06 -10.65
N VAL A 8 -0.74 19.33 -11.07
CA VAL A 8 -1.85 19.73 -10.18
C VAL A 8 -2.96 18.70 -10.25
N GLY A 9 -3.53 18.36 -9.09
CA GLY A 9 -4.73 17.51 -8.99
C GLY A 9 -4.50 16.03 -9.23
N LYS A 10 -3.24 15.60 -9.43
CA LYS A 10 -2.85 14.19 -9.51
C LYS A 10 -1.57 13.95 -8.72
N PRO A 11 -1.35 12.72 -8.26
CA PRO A 11 -0.08 12.31 -7.71
C PRO A 11 1.11 12.63 -8.61
N VAL A 12 2.23 12.96 -7.99
CA VAL A 12 3.45 13.41 -8.66
C VAL A 12 4.39 12.22 -8.82
N PRO A 13 4.98 12.00 -10.01
CA PRO A 13 5.92 10.91 -10.21
C PRO A 13 7.20 11.14 -9.37
N PRO A 14 7.95 10.08 -9.02
CA PRO A 14 9.06 10.17 -8.08
C PRO A 14 10.11 11.22 -8.43
N GLU A 15 10.43 11.36 -9.72
CA GLU A 15 11.48 12.27 -10.22
C GLU A 15 11.10 13.74 -10.04
N ARG A 16 9.83 14.02 -9.78
CA ARG A 16 9.30 15.36 -9.51
C ARG A 16 8.79 15.52 -8.08
N PHE A 17 8.94 14.50 -7.24
CA PHE A 17 8.58 14.58 -5.82
C PHE A 17 9.69 15.29 -5.06
N VAL A 18 9.47 16.54 -4.68
CA VAL A 18 10.48 17.39 -4.04
C VAL A 18 10.20 17.55 -2.55
N GLY A 19 11.27 17.41 -1.74
CA GLY A 19 11.23 17.62 -0.30
C GLY A 19 10.66 16.43 0.49
N ARG A 20 10.18 16.70 1.72
CA ARG A 20 9.67 15.68 2.66
C ARG A 20 10.66 14.55 2.99
N THR A 21 11.96 14.79 2.82
CA THR A 21 13.03 13.83 3.09
C THR A 21 12.88 13.18 4.46
N ALA A 22 12.65 13.98 5.52
CA ALA A 22 12.44 13.44 6.87
C ALA A 22 11.27 12.45 6.96
N LEU A 23 10.15 12.70 6.28
CA LEU A 23 9.00 11.80 6.27
C LEU A 23 9.30 10.51 5.48
N ILE A 24 10.04 10.62 4.38
CA ILE A 24 10.48 9.47 3.58
C ILE A 24 11.42 8.59 4.42
N GLU A 25 12.42 9.17 5.07
CA GLU A 25 13.33 8.44 5.96
C GLU A 25 12.57 7.77 7.11
N THR A 26 11.63 8.47 7.75
CA THR A 26 10.76 7.86 8.77
C THR A 26 9.97 6.69 8.20
N ALA A 27 9.45 6.77 6.97
CA ALA A 27 8.71 5.66 6.39
C ALA A 27 9.59 4.43 6.14
N PHE A 28 10.80 4.61 5.60
CA PHE A 28 11.73 3.49 5.40
C PHE A 28 12.24 2.90 6.72
N ASP A 29 12.45 3.73 7.74
CA ASP A 29 12.71 3.26 9.10
C ASP A 29 11.55 2.38 9.61
N GLN A 30 10.29 2.84 9.49
CA GLN A 30 9.15 2.03 9.91
C GLN A 30 8.96 0.75 9.08
N ILE A 31 9.22 0.81 7.77
CA ILE A 31 9.16 -0.36 6.88
C ILE A 31 10.20 -1.41 7.30
N SER A 32 11.45 -1.00 7.56
CA SER A 32 12.52 -1.92 7.97
C SER A 32 12.23 -2.62 9.30
N HIS A 33 11.54 -1.93 10.21
CA HIS A 33 11.10 -2.47 11.50
C HIS A 33 9.72 -3.16 11.45
N ARG A 34 9.09 -3.28 10.27
CA ARG A 34 7.75 -3.86 10.08
C ARG A 34 6.68 -3.20 10.98
N SER A 35 6.81 -1.90 11.14
CA SER A 35 5.97 -1.06 11.99
C SER A 35 4.90 -0.32 11.17
N ASN A 36 4.20 0.63 11.79
CA ASN A 36 3.16 1.43 11.16
C ASN A 36 3.51 2.92 11.19
N LEU A 37 3.05 3.65 10.18
CA LEU A 37 3.17 5.11 10.08
C LEU A 37 1.82 5.70 9.68
N SER A 38 1.35 6.67 10.46
CA SER A 38 0.17 7.47 10.13
C SER A 38 0.58 8.82 9.57
N VAL A 39 0.04 9.21 8.42
CA VAL A 39 0.28 10.50 7.79
C VAL A 39 -1.02 11.29 7.70
N TRP A 40 -1.10 12.41 8.41
CA TRP A 40 -2.28 13.27 8.44
C TRP A 40 -1.97 14.71 8.03
N GLY A 41 -3.03 15.46 7.70
CA GLY A 41 -2.94 16.88 7.34
C GLY A 41 -3.99 17.27 6.30
N GLY A 42 -4.04 18.57 5.98
CA GLY A 42 -5.06 19.13 5.10
C GLY A 42 -5.15 18.51 3.70
N PRO A 43 -6.26 18.72 2.97
CA PRO A 43 -6.37 18.35 1.56
C PRO A 43 -5.25 18.99 0.72
N GLY A 44 -4.83 18.33 -0.35
CA GLY A 44 -3.88 18.90 -1.32
C GLY A 44 -2.42 18.99 -0.88
N ILE A 45 -2.07 18.58 0.35
CA ILE A 45 -0.67 18.64 0.80
C ILE A 45 0.24 17.58 0.16
N GLY A 46 -0.30 16.62 -0.61
CA GLY A 46 0.48 15.57 -1.28
C GLY A 46 0.67 14.27 -0.47
N LYS A 47 -0.29 13.90 0.39
CA LYS A 47 -0.27 12.61 1.12
C LYS A 47 -0.38 11.42 0.16
N SER A 48 -1.33 11.46 -0.77
CA SER A 48 -1.49 10.43 -1.80
C SER A 48 -0.25 10.31 -2.68
N SER A 49 0.33 11.44 -3.11
CA SER A 49 1.60 11.45 -3.85
C SER A 49 2.75 10.82 -3.05
N PHE A 50 2.78 11.03 -1.74
CA PHE A 50 3.76 10.41 -0.87
C PHE A 50 3.55 8.89 -0.75
N LEU A 51 2.32 8.41 -0.60
CA LEU A 51 2.05 6.97 -0.59
C LEU A 51 2.38 6.34 -1.94
N GLU A 52 2.03 6.99 -3.05
CA GLU A 52 2.40 6.52 -4.39
C GLU A 52 3.91 6.43 -4.57
N LEU A 53 4.68 7.40 -4.10
CA LEU A 53 6.15 7.36 -4.11
C LEU A 53 6.70 6.06 -3.51
N LEU A 54 6.14 5.61 -2.39
CA LEU A 54 6.56 4.39 -1.70
C LEU A 54 6.26 3.10 -2.48
N THR A 55 5.48 3.16 -3.56
CA THR A 55 5.23 2.01 -4.44
C THR A 55 6.34 1.76 -5.46
N TRP A 56 7.27 2.72 -5.64
CA TRP A 56 8.29 2.65 -6.67
C TRP A 56 9.54 1.90 -6.20
N PRO A 57 9.94 0.80 -6.87
CA PRO A 57 11.13 0.03 -6.48
C PRO A 57 12.43 0.83 -6.48
N GLU A 58 12.51 1.87 -7.31
CA GLU A 58 13.70 2.74 -7.37
C GLU A 58 13.91 3.51 -6.07
N ILE A 59 12.82 3.98 -5.46
CA ILE A 59 12.89 4.67 -4.17
C ILE A 59 13.41 3.72 -3.08
N TRP A 60 12.97 2.47 -3.10
CA TRP A 60 13.48 1.46 -2.16
C TRP A 60 14.99 1.23 -2.27
N ARG A 61 15.51 1.16 -3.50
CA ARG A 61 16.95 0.99 -3.75
C ARG A 61 17.77 2.18 -3.25
N ILE A 62 17.28 3.41 -3.45
CA ILE A 62 17.92 4.62 -2.95
C ILE A 62 18.04 4.58 -1.41
N HIS A 63 17.02 4.05 -0.73
CA HIS A 63 17.00 3.85 0.72
C HIS A 63 17.55 2.47 1.16
N GLN A 64 18.38 1.83 0.32
CA GLN A 64 19.10 0.58 0.64
C GLN A 64 18.20 -0.57 1.12
N THR A 65 16.93 -0.57 0.72
CA THR A 65 15.96 -1.60 1.07
C THR A 65 15.65 -2.43 -0.17
N ASP A 66 15.66 -3.77 -0.06
CA ASP A 66 15.35 -4.65 -1.19
C ASP A 66 13.81 -4.72 -1.40
N PRO A 67 13.28 -4.23 -2.53
CA PRO A 67 11.85 -4.34 -2.83
C PRO A 67 11.40 -5.76 -3.19
N SER A 68 12.31 -6.70 -3.46
CA SER A 68 11.96 -8.05 -3.93
C SER A 68 11.17 -8.88 -2.90
N GLN A 69 11.40 -8.59 -1.62
CA GLN A 69 10.73 -9.23 -0.49
C GLN A 69 9.42 -8.53 -0.11
N ALA A 70 9.19 -7.31 -0.58
CA ALA A 70 8.03 -6.52 -0.24
C ALA A 70 6.88 -6.73 -1.24
N VAL A 71 5.73 -7.14 -0.74
CA VAL A 71 4.46 -7.06 -1.46
C VAL A 71 3.85 -5.70 -1.14
N ILE A 72 3.97 -4.74 -2.06
CA ILE A 72 3.51 -3.36 -1.83
C ILE A 72 2.11 -3.18 -2.41
N VAL A 73 1.15 -2.83 -1.56
CA VAL A 73 -0.26 -2.65 -1.91
C VAL A 73 -0.69 -1.23 -1.55
N LEU A 74 -1.17 -0.49 -2.55
CA LEU A 74 -1.80 0.82 -2.37
C LEU A 74 -3.32 0.67 -2.53
N LEU A 75 -4.06 1.03 -1.48
CA LEU A 75 -5.52 0.98 -1.45
C LEU A 75 -6.08 2.37 -1.16
N ASN A 76 -6.85 2.92 -2.10
CA ASN A 76 -7.71 4.06 -1.82
C ASN A 76 -8.98 3.59 -1.09
N CYS A 77 -9.14 3.94 0.18
CA CYS A 77 -10.27 3.52 1.01
C CYS A 77 -11.61 4.11 0.57
N LEU A 78 -11.60 5.22 -0.18
CA LEU A 78 -12.81 5.77 -0.81
C LEU A 78 -13.32 4.87 -1.95
N SER A 79 -12.56 3.89 -2.42
CA SER A 79 -13.09 2.90 -3.39
C SER A 79 -14.04 1.88 -2.77
N ILE A 80 -14.18 1.86 -1.43
CA ILE A 80 -15.01 0.90 -0.69
C ILE A 80 -16.29 1.59 -0.23
N HIS A 81 -17.40 1.28 -0.89
CA HIS A 81 -18.70 1.91 -0.62
C HIS A 81 -19.84 0.88 -0.49
N PRO A 82 -20.51 0.79 0.67
CA PRO A 82 -20.17 1.44 1.95
C PRO A 82 -18.84 0.90 2.52
N PHE A 83 -18.14 1.69 3.34
CA PHE A 83 -16.92 1.22 3.99
C PHE A 83 -17.26 0.16 5.04
N THR A 84 -16.86 -1.08 4.78
CA THR A 84 -17.03 -2.22 5.69
C THR A 84 -15.69 -2.92 5.92
N GLY A 85 -15.53 -3.53 7.10
CA GLY A 85 -14.32 -4.30 7.40
C GLY A 85 -14.09 -5.44 6.39
N SER A 86 -15.14 -6.15 5.99
CA SER A 86 -15.04 -7.21 4.99
C SER A 86 -14.70 -6.68 3.59
N GLY A 87 -15.27 -5.54 3.20
CA GLY A 87 -14.93 -4.86 1.94
C GLY A 87 -13.46 -4.42 1.91
N PHE A 88 -12.96 -3.89 3.04
CA PHE A 88 -11.55 -3.52 3.20
C PHE A 88 -10.64 -4.73 3.04
N TRP A 89 -10.85 -5.79 3.83
CA TRP A 89 -9.99 -6.98 3.77
C TRP A 89 -10.07 -7.68 2.40
N GLY A 90 -11.26 -7.80 1.81
CA GLY A 90 -11.42 -8.38 0.48
C GLY A 90 -10.66 -7.59 -0.60
N LYS A 91 -10.66 -6.25 -0.53
CA LYS A 91 -9.88 -5.42 -1.45
C LYS A 91 -8.38 -5.55 -1.22
N VAL A 92 -7.91 -5.55 0.02
CA VAL A 92 -6.49 -5.77 0.36
C VAL A 92 -6.02 -7.12 -0.18
N LEU A 93 -6.76 -8.20 0.08
CA LEU A 93 -6.46 -9.54 -0.43
C LEU A 93 -6.38 -9.57 -1.96
N SER A 94 -7.36 -8.96 -2.63
CA SER A 94 -7.37 -8.86 -4.10
C SER A 94 -6.13 -8.15 -4.64
N LEU A 95 -5.67 -7.09 -3.97
CA LEU A 95 -4.47 -6.35 -4.37
C LEU A 95 -3.18 -7.12 -4.05
N ILE A 96 -3.14 -7.89 -2.96
CA ILE A 96 -2.01 -8.80 -2.68
C ILE A 96 -1.89 -9.82 -3.81
N LYS A 97 -3.01 -10.42 -4.24
CA LYS A 97 -3.04 -11.39 -5.33
C LYS A 97 -2.42 -10.84 -6.62
N THR A 98 -2.78 -9.62 -7.02
CA THR A 98 -2.27 -9.01 -8.26
C THR A 98 -0.79 -8.65 -8.20
N LYS A 99 -0.15 -8.72 -7.02
CA LYS A 99 1.29 -8.52 -6.84
C LYS A 99 2.07 -9.83 -6.69
N LEU A 100 1.37 -10.96 -6.61
CA LEU A 100 1.96 -12.28 -6.42
C LEU A 100 2.08 -13.03 -7.75
N ASP A 101 2.74 -12.45 -8.76
CA ASP A 101 2.84 -13.04 -10.11
C ASP A 101 3.52 -14.43 -10.16
N SER A 102 4.12 -14.89 -9.06
CA SER A 102 4.94 -16.12 -9.01
C SER A 102 4.48 -17.20 -8.03
N ASN A 103 3.30 -17.06 -7.38
CA ASN A 103 2.83 -18.03 -6.38
C ASN A 103 1.38 -18.49 -6.64
N PRO A 104 1.15 -19.44 -7.57
CA PRO A 104 -0.19 -19.90 -7.95
C PRO A 104 -1.01 -20.47 -6.79
N GLU A 105 -0.36 -21.17 -5.86
CA GLU A 105 -1.01 -21.75 -4.67
C GLU A 105 -1.60 -20.65 -3.77
N LEU A 106 -0.80 -19.62 -3.45
CA LEU A 106 -1.25 -18.49 -2.64
C LEU A 106 -2.32 -17.66 -3.35
N GLN A 107 -2.25 -17.54 -4.68
CA GLN A 107 -3.31 -16.89 -5.45
C GLN A 107 -4.63 -17.66 -5.36
N ALA A 108 -4.60 -18.99 -5.46
CA ALA A 108 -5.80 -19.83 -5.36
C ALA A 108 -6.44 -19.77 -3.97
N ASP A 109 -5.61 -19.75 -2.92
CA ASP A 109 -6.09 -19.56 -1.55
C ASP A 109 -6.78 -18.20 -1.36
N ILE A 110 -6.18 -17.13 -1.88
CA ILE A 110 -6.79 -15.80 -1.85
C ILE A 110 -8.10 -15.78 -2.62
N ASP A 111 -8.18 -16.44 -3.79
CA ASP A 111 -9.42 -16.52 -4.57
C ASP A 111 -10.55 -17.18 -3.80
N ARG A 112 -10.27 -18.30 -3.12
CA ARG A 112 -11.25 -18.96 -2.26
C ARG A 112 -11.76 -18.00 -1.17
N LEU A 113 -10.85 -17.32 -0.46
CA LEU A 113 -11.19 -16.41 0.63
C LEU A 113 -11.97 -15.16 0.17
N VAL A 114 -11.72 -14.69 -1.06
CA VAL A 114 -12.44 -13.55 -1.65
C VAL A 114 -13.81 -13.97 -2.18
N GLN A 115 -13.93 -15.15 -2.80
CA GLN A 115 -15.20 -15.68 -3.33
C GLN A 115 -16.23 -15.98 -2.24
N GLU A 116 -15.78 -16.35 -1.04
CA GLU A 116 -16.66 -16.55 0.12
C GLU A 116 -17.34 -15.25 0.61
N GLY A 117 -16.89 -14.07 0.13
CA GLY A 117 -17.57 -12.78 0.30
C GLY A 117 -17.58 -12.24 1.73
N LYS A 118 -16.91 -12.91 2.67
CA LYS A 118 -16.85 -12.58 4.10
C LYS A 118 -15.44 -12.45 4.64
N SER A 119 -14.50 -12.00 3.80
CA SER A 119 -13.10 -11.88 4.20
C SER A 119 -12.96 -11.09 5.51
N THR A 120 -12.25 -11.67 6.46
CA THR A 120 -12.04 -11.15 7.80
C THR A 120 -10.58 -10.83 8.04
N ALA A 121 -10.30 -10.19 9.18
CA ALA A 121 -8.93 -10.01 9.63
C ALA A 121 -8.19 -11.35 9.84
N LYS A 122 -8.90 -12.45 10.14
CA LYS A 122 -8.29 -13.77 10.30
C LYS A 122 -7.79 -14.33 8.97
N ASP A 123 -8.60 -14.21 7.92
CA ASP A 123 -8.25 -14.63 6.56
C ASP A 123 -7.04 -13.85 6.04
N PHE A 124 -7.01 -12.55 6.34
CA PHE A 124 -5.85 -11.70 6.07
C PHE A 124 -4.59 -12.15 6.83
N LEU A 125 -4.70 -12.47 8.12
CA LEU A 125 -3.56 -12.99 8.90
C LEU A 125 -3.04 -14.33 8.37
N GLU A 126 -3.92 -15.21 7.90
CA GLU A 126 -3.52 -16.47 7.25
C GLU A 126 -2.66 -16.20 6.01
N VAL A 127 -3.12 -15.29 5.14
CA VAL A 127 -2.37 -14.89 3.94
C VAL A 127 -1.03 -14.22 4.29
N LEU A 128 -0.99 -13.38 5.34
CA LEU A 128 0.26 -12.82 5.85
C LEU A 128 1.23 -13.90 6.35
N GLY A 129 0.74 -14.93 7.03
CA GLY A 129 1.54 -16.06 7.48
C GLY A 129 2.18 -16.80 6.31
N LYS A 130 1.40 -17.04 5.24
CA LYS A 130 1.90 -17.66 3.99
C LYS A 130 2.94 -16.79 3.30
N LEU A 131 2.74 -15.47 3.22
CA LEU A 131 3.76 -14.55 2.70
C LEU A 131 5.08 -14.66 3.48
N GLY A 132 5.00 -14.68 4.81
CA GLY A 132 6.16 -14.84 5.68
C GLY A 132 6.92 -16.15 5.45
N ALA A 133 6.21 -17.26 5.19
CA ALA A 133 6.83 -18.55 4.86
C ALA A 133 7.63 -18.52 3.55
N HIS A 134 7.30 -17.62 2.62
CA HIS A 134 8.05 -17.37 1.39
C HIS A 134 9.08 -16.23 1.53
N ASN A 135 9.44 -15.86 2.76
CA ASN A 135 10.35 -14.74 3.06
C ASN A 135 9.90 -13.41 2.42
N LYS A 136 8.59 -13.19 2.35
CA LYS A 136 7.97 -11.93 1.90
C LYS A 136 7.25 -11.25 3.05
N PHE A 137 7.06 -9.94 2.94
CA PHE A 137 6.24 -9.16 3.87
C PHE A 137 5.36 -8.17 3.12
N LEU A 138 4.26 -7.74 3.75
CA LEU A 138 3.33 -6.79 3.18
C LEU A 138 3.70 -5.36 3.59
N VAL A 139 3.66 -4.44 2.63
CA VAL A 139 3.54 -3.00 2.89
C VAL A 139 2.16 -2.55 2.42
N LEU A 140 1.27 -2.28 3.37
CA LEU A 140 -0.08 -1.81 3.12
C LEU A 140 -0.14 -0.28 3.24
N LEU A 141 -0.30 0.38 2.10
CA LEU A 141 -0.46 1.82 1.99
C LEU A 141 -1.97 2.12 1.85
N ALA A 142 -2.61 2.48 2.97
CA ALA A 142 -4.04 2.79 3.01
C ALA A 142 -4.26 4.30 2.85
N ASP A 143 -4.62 4.73 1.63
CA ASP A 143 -4.93 6.12 1.33
C ASP A 143 -6.40 6.45 1.69
N ASP A 144 -6.63 7.71 2.06
CA ASP A 144 -7.92 8.22 2.54
C ASP A 144 -8.59 7.32 3.60
N TYR A 145 -7.79 6.63 4.41
CA TYR A 145 -8.28 5.81 5.51
C TYR A 145 -8.90 6.69 6.59
N ARG A 146 -10.20 6.54 6.81
CA ARG A 146 -10.94 7.23 7.85
C ARG A 146 -11.57 6.19 8.77
N SER A 147 -10.99 5.98 9.94
CA SER A 147 -11.67 5.26 11.02
C SER A 147 -12.59 6.23 11.76
N GLY A 148 -13.85 6.34 11.36
CA GLY A 148 -14.81 7.18 12.10
C GLY A 148 -16.18 7.30 11.46
N ARG A 149 -17.19 6.92 12.25
CA ARG A 149 -18.64 6.97 12.00
C ARG A 149 -19.09 8.31 11.41
N VAL A 150 -20.02 8.25 10.46
CA VAL A 150 -21.00 9.33 10.24
C VAL A 150 -22.00 9.28 11.40
#